data_AF-A0A3M1PMT4-F1
#
_entry.id   AF-A0A3M1PMT4-F1
#
_cell.length_a   1.000
_cell.length_b   1.000
_cell.length_c   1.000
_cell.angle_alpha   90.00
_cell.angle_beta   90.00
_cell.angle_gamma   90.00
#
_symmetry.space_group_name_H-M   'P 1'
#
loop_
_entity.id
_entity.type
_entity.pdbx_description
1 polymer ?
#
loop_
_entity_poly.entity_id
_entity_poly.type
_entity_poly.pdbx_seq_one_letter_code
_entity_poly.pdbx_strand_id
1 'polypeptide(L)' 'IVDYMKDGKIDLMFNTTEGAQSIRDSYEIRRTALVEGIPYYTTMAEARAAVTALRVLREGGLEVHSLQDYARAMSA' A
#
# COMPACT_ATOMS: atom_id res chain seq x y z
N ILE A 1 17.39 -7.10 2.16
CA ILE A 1 16.13 -6.43 1.76
C ILE A 1 16.44 -5.09 1.10
N VAL A 2 17.16 -4.17 1.76
CA VAL A 2 17.55 -2.87 1.19
C VAL A 2 18.19 -3.01 -0.20
N ASP A 3 19.11 -3.97 -0.40
CA ASP A 3 19.71 -4.18 -1.73
C ASP A 3 18.70 -4.63 -2.78
N TYR A 4 17.76 -5.52 -2.43
CA TYR A 4 16.66 -5.91 -3.32
C TYR A 4 15.76 -4.72 -3.68
N MET A 5 15.57 -3.77 -2.76
CA MET A 5 14.79 -2.55 -3.02
C MET A 5 15.53 -1.66 -4.03
N LYS A 6 16.83 -1.42 -3.81
CA LYS A 6 17.69 -0.63 -4.70
C LYS A 6 17.87 -1.25 -6.08
N ASP A 7 17.87 -2.59 -6.13
CA ASP A 7 17.91 -3.34 -7.39
C ASP A 7 16.57 -3.34 -8.14
N GLY A 8 15.52 -2.72 -7.61
CA GLY A 8 14.18 -2.70 -8.21
C GLY A 8 13.48 -4.07 -8.20
N LYS A 9 13.85 -4.95 -7.28
CA LYS A 9 13.29 -6.32 -7.16
C LYS A 9 12.09 -6.39 -6.20
N ILE A 10 11.66 -5.25 -5.65
CA ILE A 10 10.52 -5.15 -4.73
C ILE A 10 9.58 -4.05 -5.25
N ASP A 11 8.39 -4.44 -5.70
CA ASP A 11 7.36 -3.52 -6.18
C ASP A 11 6.42 -3.02 -5.06
N LEU A 12 6.38 -3.71 -3.92
CA LEU A 12 5.49 -3.43 -2.80
C LEU A 12 6.04 -3.99 -1.49
N MET A 13 5.93 -3.21 -0.41
CA MET A 13 6.40 -3.60 0.92
C MET A 13 5.32 -3.49 1.99
N PHE A 14 5.17 -4.53 2.82
CA PHE A 14 4.41 -4.47 4.06
C PHE A 14 5.38 -4.57 5.25
N ASN A 15 5.45 -3.54 6.08
CA ASN A 15 6.34 -3.49 7.24
C ASN A 15 5.54 -3.23 8.52
N THR A 16 5.07 -4.30 9.16
CA THR A 16 4.43 -4.21 10.48
C THR A 16 5.46 -4.37 11.58
N THR A 17 5.46 -3.48 12.56
CA THR A 17 6.39 -3.57 13.71
C THR A 17 5.66 -3.43 15.03
N GLU A 18 6.02 -4.28 15.98
CA GLU A 18 5.56 -4.19 17.37
C GLU A 18 6.77 -3.92 18.28
N GLY A 19 6.63 -2.94 19.19
CA GLY A 19 7.66 -2.56 20.14
C GLY A 19 8.70 -1.56 19.62
N ALA A 20 9.27 -0.77 20.53
CA ALA A 20 10.18 0.34 20.19
C ALA A 20 11.48 -0.11 19.51
N GLN A 21 11.96 -1.32 19.81
CA GLN A 21 13.17 -1.88 19.19
C GLN A 21 12.92 -2.19 17.71
N SER A 22 11.85 -2.92 17.40
CA SER A 22 11.45 -3.23 16.02
C SER A 22 11.21 -1.98 15.19
N ILE A 23 10.69 -0.89 15.78
CA ILE A 23 10.49 0.40 15.09
C ILE A 23 11.81 1.04 14.68
N ARG A 24 12.84 0.98 15.54
CA ARG A 24 14.19 1.49 15.22
C ARG A 24 14.86 0.65 14.15
N ASP A 25 14.81 -0.67 14.31
CA ASP A 25 15.49 -1.61 13.41
C ASP A 25 14.87 -1.61 12.00
N SER A 26 13.62 -1.17 11.87
CA SER A 26 12.90 -1.03 10.60
C SER A 26 13.00 0.37 9.97
N TYR A 27 13.68 1.33 10.60
CA TYR A 27 13.81 2.69 10.09
C TYR A 27 14.44 2.74 8.69
N GLU A 28 15.58 2.05 8.50
CA GLU A 28 16.30 2.04 7.23
C GLU A 28 15.47 1.43 6.09
N ILE A 29 14.64 0.43 6.40
CA ILE A 29 13.75 -0.21 5.44
C ILE A 29 12.66 0.77 4.99
N ARG A 30 11.97 1.45 5.92
CA ARG A 30 10.96 2.46 5.58
C ARG A 30 11.56 3.64 4.81
N ARG A 31 12.74 4.10 5.23
CA ARG A 31 13.46 5.19 4.56
C ARG A 31 13.84 4.80 3.13
N THR A 32 14.36 3.59 2.93
CA THR A 32 14.70 3.09 1.59
C THR A 32 13.45 2.99 0.72
N ALA A 33 12.32 2.49 1.24
CA ALA A 33 11.08 2.38 0.46
C ALA A 33 10.61 3.75 -0.04
N LEU A 34 10.70 4.76 0.84
CA LEU A 34 10.38 6.14 0.48
C LEU A 34 11.31 6.71 -0.60
N VAL A 35 12.63 6.49 -0.48
CA VAL A 35 13.63 7.00 -1.43
C VAL A 35 13.49 6.34 -2.80
N GLU A 36 13.27 5.03 -2.83
CA GLU A 36 13.13 4.25 -4.08
C GLU A 36 11.71 4.33 -4.68
N GLY A 37 10.77 5.05 -4.03
CA GLY A 37 9.40 5.19 -4.53
C GLY A 37 8.56 3.91 -4.46
N ILE A 38 8.93 2.97 -3.59
CA ILE A 38 8.23 1.70 -3.40
C ILE A 38 7.02 1.95 -2.48
N PRO A 39 5.78 1.67 -2.91
CA PRO A 39 4.61 1.73 -2.02
C PRO A 39 4.85 0.87 -0.78
N TYR A 40 4.62 1.45 0.40
CA TYR A 40 4.79 0.71 1.64
C TYR A 40 3.71 1.03 2.68
N TYR A 41 3.35 0.02 3.46
CA TYR A 41 2.32 0.11 4.50
C TYR A 41 2.85 -0.42 5.82
N THR A 42 2.37 0.15 6.92
CA THR A 42 2.90 -0.14 8.26
C THR A 42 1.91 -0.83 9.17
N THR A 43 0.65 -0.96 8.73
CA THR A 43 -0.39 -1.64 9.49
C THR A 43 -0.98 -2.83 8.73
N MET A 44 -1.45 -3.82 9.47
CA MET A 44 -2.16 -4.96 8.89
C MET A 44 -3.50 -4.54 8.25
N ALA A 45 -4.13 -3.48 8.73
CA ALA A 45 -5.38 -2.97 8.16
C ALA A 45 -5.16 -2.39 6.76
N GLU A 46 -4.13 -1.56 6.60
CA GLU A 46 -3.72 -1.04 5.29
C GLU A 46 -3.27 -2.15 4.35
N ALA A 47 -2.52 -3.13 4.85
CA ALA A 47 -2.08 -4.26 4.04
C ALA A 47 -3.27 -5.04 3.45
N ARG A 48 -4.30 -5.31 4.26
CA ARG A 48 -5.53 -5.96 3.79
C ARG A 48 -6.28 -5.11 2.77
N ALA A 49 -6.37 -3.79 2.98
CA ALA A 49 -7.02 -2.88 2.04
C ALA A 49 -6.28 -2.85 0.69
N ALA A 50 -4.95 -2.75 0.71
CA ALA A 50 -4.11 -2.74 -0.49
C ALA A 50 -4.26 -4.03 -1.30
N VAL A 51 -4.17 -5.20 -0.65
CA VAL A 51 -4.34 -6.50 -1.32
C VAL A 51 -5.76 -6.64 -1.90
N THR A 52 -6.78 -6.14 -1.20
CA THR A 52 -8.17 -6.14 -1.71
C THR A 52 -8.29 -5.28 -2.95
N ALA A 53 -7.72 -4.07 -2.94
CA ALA A 53 -7.72 -3.19 -4.11
C ALA A 53 -6.98 -3.81 -5.30
N LEU A 54 -5.80 -4.42 -5.07
CA LEU A 54 -5.04 -5.12 -6.12
C LEU A 54 -5.83 -6.27 -6.74
N ARG A 55 -6.60 -7.01 -5.94
CA ARG A 55 -7.47 -8.08 -6.44
C ARG A 55 -8.57 -7.54 -7.37
N VAL A 56 -9.26 -6.48 -6.95
CA VAL A 56 -10.30 -5.82 -7.78
C VAL A 56 -9.71 -5.29 -9.08
N LEU A 57 -8.55 -4.64 -9.01
CA LEU A 57 -7.85 -4.16 -10.21
C LEU A 57 -7.48 -5.30 -11.16
N ARG A 58 -7.07 -6.46 -10.64
CA ARG A 58 -6.75 -7.64 -11.45
C ARG A 58 -7.98 -8.28 -12.10
N GLU A 59 -9.16 -8.17 -11.49
CA GLU A 59 -10.39 -8.84 -11.93
C GLU A 59 -11.19 -8.07 -13.00
N GLY A 60 -10.81 -6.83 -13.34
CA GLY A 60 -11.51 -6.06 -14.38
C GLY A 60 -11.46 -4.54 -14.22
N GLY A 61 -10.94 -4.04 -13.09
CA GLY A 61 -10.59 -2.63 -12.94
C GLY A 61 -11.67 -1.75 -12.33
N LEU A 62 -11.41 -0.44 -12.39
CA LEU A 62 -12.26 0.61 -11.85
C LEU A 62 -13.18 1.16 -12.95
N GLU A 63 -14.45 1.32 -12.63
CA GLU A 63 -15.39 2.04 -13.48
C GLU A 63 -15.33 3.54 -13.20
N VAL A 64 -15.52 4.34 -14.24
CA VAL A 64 -15.60 5.80 -14.11
C VAL A 64 -17.05 6.18 -13.80
N HIS A 65 -17.24 6.86 -12.67
CA HIS A 65 -18.53 7.40 -12.24
C HIS A 65 -18.39 8.88 -11.93
N SER A 66 -19.38 9.69 -12.32
CA SER A 66 -19.38 11.12 -11.96
C SER A 66 -19.78 11.31 -10.50
N LEU A 67 -19.35 12.40 -9.88
CA LEU A 67 -19.79 12.74 -8.51
C LEU A 67 -21.32 12.84 -8.40
N GLN A 68 -21.97 13.26 -9.49
CA GLN A 68 -23.42 13.37 -9.58
C GLN A 68 -24.11 12.00 -9.55
N ASP A 69 -23.50 10.95 -10.12
CA ASP A 69 -24.05 9.59 -10.10
C ASP A 69 -24.09 9.03 -8.67
N TYR A 70 -23.02 9.25 -7.91
CA TYR A 70 -22.97 8.89 -6.49
C TYR A 70 -24.03 9.65 -5.66
N ALA A 71 -24.18 10.96 -5.89
CA ALA A 71 -25.17 11.77 -5.18
C ALA A 71 -26.60 11.26 -5.43
N ARG A 72 -26.93 10.87 -6.67
CA ARG A 72 -28.24 10.28 -7.01
C ARG A 72 -28.45 8.93 -6.33
N ALA A 73 -27.45 8.05 -6.36
CA ALA A 73 -27.54 6.72 -5.74
C ALA A 73 -27.76 6.77 -4.23
N MET A 74 -27.21 7.79 -3.54
CA MET A 74 -27.43 8.00 -2.10
C MET A 74 -28.79 8.61 -1.75
N SER A 75 -29.48 9.21 -2.74
CA SER A 75 -30.77 9.89 -2.56
C SER A 75 -31.97 8.97 -2.81
N ALA A 76 -31.72 7.75 -3.31
CA ALA A 76 -32.71 6.72 -3.62
C ALA A 76 -32.79 5.68 -2.50
#